data_AF-A0A9E4HWZ0-F1
#
_entry.id   AF-A0A9E4HWZ0-F1
#
_cell.length_a   1.000
_cell.length_b   1.000
_cell.length_c   1.000
_cell.angle_alpha   90.00
_cell.angle_beta   90.00
_cell.angle_gamma   90.00
#
_symmetry.space_group_name_H-M   'P 1'
#
loop_
_entity.id
_entity.type
_entity.pdbx_description
1 polymer ?
#
loop_
_entity_poly.entity_id
_entity_poly.type
_entity_poly.pdbx_seq_one_letter_code
_entity_poly.pdbx_strand_id
1 'polypeptide(L)'
;MSTRGMFCLAAMAVLLVITGLGQSWVVALSILNLCLISSIMALGLNMQWGYAGLFNVGVMGFAALGGIAATLVSVAPVDAAWDIAGTDLAWTGITVFFTVLAVILVRRLMDPGRWRMAATTVVLLVGWGVLNRFFDPAVEAIESVDPARTGFLGGLDLPVLLGWPAGGLAAAAAAWLIARVALGLRADYLAIATLGIAEMVIAVIKNEDWLTRGVRNVTGLDRPVPYEVGLQQSSRFQELAASLGIDIQTASTIAVKLCYAGLFTAVLAGLLVLAEKALHS
;
A
#
# COMPACT_ATOMS: atom_id res chain seq x y z
N MET A 1 -21.42 -16.97 -18.71
CA MET A 1 -20.23 -17.70 -18.22
C MET A 1 -19.98 -18.91 -19.10
N SER A 2 -18.73 -19.20 -19.47
CA SER A 2 -18.40 -20.43 -20.21
C SER A 2 -18.55 -21.65 -19.29
N THR A 3 -18.99 -22.80 -19.84
CA THR A 3 -19.17 -24.06 -19.09
C THR A 3 -17.89 -24.48 -18.35
N ARG A 4 -16.72 -24.16 -18.91
CA ARG A 4 -15.40 -24.41 -18.30
C ARG A 4 -15.18 -23.59 -17.03
N GLY A 5 -15.54 -22.31 -17.03
CA GLY A 5 -15.39 -21.46 -15.84
C GLY A 5 -16.26 -21.93 -14.68
N MET A 6 -17.50 -22.34 -14.98
CA MET A 6 -18.41 -22.90 -13.98
C MET A 6 -17.88 -24.21 -13.38
N PHE A 7 -17.26 -25.07 -14.20
CA PHE A 7 -16.60 -26.28 -13.72
C PHE A 7 -15.41 -25.98 -12.80
N CYS A 8 -14.54 -25.04 -13.16
CA CYS A 8 -13.39 -24.66 -12.32
C CYS A 8 -13.83 -24.10 -10.95
N LEU A 9 -14.87 -23.27 -10.92
CA LEU A 9 -15.42 -22.73 -9.66
C LEU A 9 -16.04 -23.84 -8.80
N ALA A 10 -16.79 -24.75 -9.41
CA ALA A 10 -17.36 -25.90 -8.70
C ALA A 10 -16.27 -26.83 -8.13
N ALA A 11 -15.23 -27.13 -8.91
CA ALA A 11 -14.11 -27.93 -8.46
C ALA A 11 -13.38 -27.28 -7.28
N MET A 12 -13.16 -25.96 -7.33
CA MET A 12 -12.55 -25.21 -6.24
C MET A 12 -13.42 -25.24 -4.96
N ALA A 13 -14.73 -25.07 -5.10
CA ALA A 13 -15.66 -25.17 -3.96
C ALA A 13 -15.63 -26.55 -3.31
N VAL A 14 -15.58 -27.63 -4.12
CA VAL A 14 -15.45 -29.00 -3.62
C VAL A 14 -14.13 -29.19 -2.87
N LEU A 15 -13.01 -28.69 -3.41
CA LEU A 15 -11.71 -28.78 -2.74
C LEU A 15 -11.72 -28.08 -1.37
N LEU A 16 -12.32 -26.89 -1.28
CA LEU A 16 -12.46 -26.17 -0.01
C LEU A 16 -13.30 -26.94 1.02
N VAL A 17 -14.39 -27.58 0.59
CA VAL A 17 -15.23 -28.42 1.46
C VAL A 17 -14.44 -29.65 1.93
N ILE A 18 -13.68 -30.30 1.03
CA ILE A 18 -12.82 -31.43 1.38
C ILE A 18 -11.78 -31.01 2.43
N THR A 19 -11.14 -29.84 2.29
CA THR A 19 -10.22 -29.32 3.30
C THR A 19 -10.93 -29.01 4.62
N GLY A 20 -12.16 -28.48 4.57
CA GLY A 20 -12.96 -28.18 5.76
C GLY A 20 -13.30 -29.42 6.57
N LEU A 21 -13.71 -30.50 5.88
CA LEU A 21 -14.07 -31.78 6.50
C LEU A 21 -12.85 -32.63 6.89
N GLY A 22 -11.77 -32.58 6.09
CA GLY A 22 -10.59 -33.42 6.29
C GLY A 22 -9.53 -32.84 7.22
N GLN A 23 -9.40 -31.51 7.30
CA GLN A 23 -8.44 -30.85 8.19
C GLN A 23 -9.16 -29.99 9.22
N SER A 24 -9.70 -28.84 8.80
CA SER A 24 -10.53 -27.98 9.64
C SER A 24 -11.14 -26.86 8.82
N TRP A 25 -12.29 -26.36 9.27
CA TRP A 25 -12.93 -25.16 8.72
C TRP A 25 -12.04 -23.91 8.86
N VAL A 26 -11.21 -23.85 9.89
CA VAL A 26 -10.23 -22.77 10.11
C VAL A 26 -9.21 -22.69 8.97
N VAL A 27 -8.66 -23.83 8.55
CA VAL A 27 -7.73 -23.88 7.42
C VAL A 27 -8.44 -23.57 6.11
N ALA A 28 -9.61 -24.19 5.87
CA ALA A 28 -10.39 -23.97 4.64
C ALA A 28 -10.75 -22.48 4.44
N LEU A 29 -11.19 -21.79 5.50
CA LEU A 29 -11.49 -20.35 5.44
C LEU A 29 -10.23 -19.49 5.28
N SER A 30 -9.08 -19.93 5.77
CA SER A 30 -7.81 -19.23 5.55
C SER A 30 -7.41 -19.28 4.07
N ILE A 31 -7.56 -20.45 3.44
CA ILE A 31 -7.34 -20.61 2.00
C ILE A 31 -8.34 -19.77 1.21
N LEU A 32 -9.63 -19.79 1.58
CA LEU A 32 -10.65 -18.97 0.94
C LEU A 32 -10.29 -17.48 0.98
N ASN A 33 -9.88 -16.96 2.14
CA ASN A 33 -9.45 -15.57 2.28
C ASN A 33 -8.24 -15.25 1.39
N LEU A 34 -7.26 -16.14 1.31
CA LEU A 34 -6.11 -15.99 0.40
C LEU A 34 -6.55 -15.99 -1.07
N CYS A 35 -7.50 -16.85 -1.44
CA CYS A 35 -8.08 -16.87 -2.79
C CYS A 35 -8.83 -15.58 -3.12
N LEU A 36 -9.59 -15.00 -2.17
CA LEU A 36 -10.30 -13.73 -2.37
C LEU A 36 -9.31 -12.58 -2.58
N ILE A 37 -8.28 -12.47 -1.74
CA ILE A 37 -7.22 -11.46 -1.90
C ILE A 37 -6.51 -11.64 -3.25
N SER A 38 -6.16 -12.88 -3.60
CA SER A 38 -5.50 -13.19 -4.88
C SER A 38 -6.40 -12.88 -6.08
N SER A 39 -7.72 -13.02 -5.93
CA SER A 39 -8.69 -12.70 -6.98
C SER A 39 -8.75 -11.19 -7.25
N ILE A 40 -8.61 -10.36 -6.22
CA ILE A 40 -8.49 -8.89 -6.38
C ILE A 40 -7.23 -8.54 -7.19
N MET A 41 -6.09 -9.15 -6.87
CA MET A 41 -4.85 -8.97 -7.62
C MET A 41 -4.98 -9.45 -9.08
N ALA A 42 -5.58 -10.63 -9.28
CA ALA A 42 -5.81 -11.21 -10.60
C ALA A 42 -6.73 -10.33 -11.47
N LEU A 43 -7.75 -9.70 -10.87
CA LEU A 43 -8.60 -8.73 -11.57
C LEU A 43 -7.77 -7.55 -12.10
N GLY A 44 -6.89 -6.98 -11.28
CA GLY A 44 -5.99 -5.90 -11.67
C GLY A 44 -5.08 -6.28 -12.85
N LEU A 45 -4.45 -7.45 -12.78
CA LEU A 45 -3.58 -7.97 -13.84
C LEU A 45 -4.35 -8.25 -15.15
N ASN A 46 -5.54 -8.83 -15.05
CA ASN A 46 -6.40 -9.10 -16.21
C ASN A 46 -6.85 -7.81 -16.90
N MET A 47 -7.08 -6.72 -16.17
CA MET A 47 -7.39 -5.42 -16.77
C MET A 47 -6.19 -4.86 -17.55
N GLN A 48 -4.98 -4.96 -17.00
CA GLN A 48 -3.77 -4.43 -17.64
C GLN A 48 -3.38 -5.23 -18.90
N TRP A 49 -3.31 -6.56 -18.79
CA TRP A 49 -2.81 -7.39 -19.89
C TRP A 49 -3.94 -7.84 -20.82
N GLY A 50 -5.12 -8.16 -20.27
CA GLY A 50 -6.24 -8.68 -21.04
C GLY A 50 -6.95 -7.61 -21.86
N TYR A 51 -7.34 -6.49 -21.23
CA TYR A 51 -8.09 -5.43 -21.91
C TYR A 51 -7.19 -4.38 -22.55
N ALA A 52 -6.19 -3.88 -21.82
CA ALA A 52 -5.30 -2.84 -22.36
C ALA A 52 -4.19 -3.38 -23.26
N GLY A 53 -3.89 -4.69 -23.22
CA GLY A 53 -2.83 -5.31 -24.01
C GLY A 53 -1.42 -4.85 -23.63
N LEU A 54 -1.26 -4.22 -22.47
CA LEU A 54 0.01 -3.64 -22.02
C LEU A 54 0.68 -4.59 -21.02
N PHE A 55 1.84 -5.13 -21.38
CA PHE A 55 2.64 -5.94 -20.47
C PHE A 55 3.42 -5.03 -19.50
N ASN A 56 2.91 -4.94 -18.27
CA ASN A 56 3.54 -4.22 -17.16
C ASN A 56 4.15 -5.21 -16.17
N VAL A 57 5.46 -5.14 -15.97
CA VAL A 57 6.21 -6.00 -15.01
C VAL A 57 6.38 -5.29 -13.67
N GLY A 58 6.21 -3.97 -13.63
CA GLY A 58 6.38 -3.13 -12.45
C GLY A 58 5.23 -3.17 -11.43
N VAL A 59 4.32 -4.15 -11.52
CA VAL A 59 3.14 -4.26 -10.63
C VAL A 59 3.53 -4.36 -9.15
N MET A 60 4.68 -5.00 -8.86
CA MET A 60 5.19 -5.11 -7.49
C MET A 60 5.53 -3.76 -6.85
N GLY A 61 6.01 -2.79 -7.62
CA GLY A 61 6.28 -1.44 -7.12
C GLY A 61 5.01 -0.71 -6.71
N PHE A 62 3.93 -0.87 -7.48
CA PHE A 62 2.62 -0.31 -7.13
C PHE A 62 2.00 -0.99 -5.91
N ALA A 63 2.16 -2.31 -5.79
CA ALA A 63 1.73 -3.04 -4.60
C ALA A 63 2.47 -2.57 -3.34
N ALA A 64 3.78 -2.34 -3.43
CA ALA A 64 4.59 -1.80 -2.34
C ALA A 64 4.14 -0.38 -1.94
N LEU A 65 3.90 0.50 -2.92
CA LEU A 65 3.34 1.84 -2.68
C LEU A 65 1.98 1.79 -1.99
N GLY A 66 1.09 0.88 -2.44
CA GLY A 66 -0.21 0.69 -1.82
C GLY A 66 -0.10 0.21 -0.36
N GLY A 67 0.84 -0.69 -0.08
CA GLY A 67 1.15 -1.14 1.28
C GLY A 67 1.60 0.00 2.18
N ILE A 68 2.50 0.85 1.71
CA ILE A 68 3.04 1.96 2.51
C ILE A 68 2.04 3.09 2.69
N ALA A 69 1.26 3.40 1.67
CA ALA A 69 0.16 4.33 1.84
C ALA A 69 -0.84 3.82 2.90
N ALA A 70 -1.12 2.52 2.92
CA ALA A 70 -1.95 1.93 3.97
C ALA A 70 -1.29 2.01 5.35
N THR A 71 0.03 1.78 5.47
CA THR A 71 0.73 1.93 6.77
C THR A 71 0.75 3.38 7.23
N LEU A 72 1.13 4.34 6.38
CA LEU A 72 1.18 5.77 6.71
C LEU A 72 -0.18 6.34 7.08
N VAL A 73 -1.28 5.79 6.56
CA VAL A 73 -2.63 6.19 6.97
C VAL A 73 -3.01 5.59 8.32
N SER A 74 -2.58 4.36 8.61
CA SER A 74 -3.16 3.56 9.69
C SER A 74 -2.32 3.42 10.95
N VAL A 75 -1.01 3.69 10.89
CA VAL A 75 -0.17 3.68 12.08
C VAL A 75 -0.40 4.98 12.86
N ALA A 76 -0.46 4.87 14.19
CA ALA A 76 -0.39 6.02 15.07
C ALA A 76 0.88 6.85 14.84
N PRO A 77 0.84 8.18 14.97
CA PRO A 77 2.03 9.01 14.94
C PRO A 77 2.94 8.65 16.11
N VAL A 78 4.26 8.69 15.87
CA VAL A 78 5.25 8.49 16.94
C VAL A 78 5.56 9.84 17.56
N ASP A 79 4.83 10.20 18.62
CA ASP A 79 4.92 11.53 19.25
C ASP A 79 6.37 11.91 19.60
N ALA A 80 7.14 10.97 20.15
CA ALA A 80 8.55 11.18 20.49
C ALA A 80 9.43 11.52 19.27
N ALA A 81 9.13 10.98 18.09
CA ALA A 81 9.84 11.31 16.86
C ALA A 81 9.45 12.70 16.35
N TRP A 82 8.16 13.05 16.45
CA TRP A 82 7.65 14.38 16.09
C TRP A 82 8.17 15.49 17.01
N ASP A 83 8.29 15.22 18.31
CA ASP A 83 8.78 16.18 19.30
C ASP A 83 10.25 16.54 19.06
N ILE A 84 11.07 15.57 18.64
CA ILE A 84 12.51 15.77 18.42
C ILE A 84 12.79 16.33 17.02
N ALA A 85 12.16 15.77 15.99
CA ALA A 85 12.52 16.07 14.60
C ALA A 85 11.50 16.97 13.87
N GLY A 86 10.34 17.24 14.45
CA GLY A 86 9.25 17.96 13.78
C GLY A 86 9.64 19.37 13.31
N THR A 87 10.45 20.09 14.09
CA THR A 87 10.94 21.41 13.70
C THR A 87 11.91 21.35 12.53
N ASP A 88 12.82 20.39 12.54
CA ASP A 88 13.83 20.23 11.49
C ASP A 88 13.21 19.71 10.19
N LEU A 89 12.18 18.87 10.30
CA LEU A 89 11.36 18.44 9.18
C LEU A 89 10.55 19.61 8.58
N ALA A 90 10.03 20.52 9.41
CA ALA A 90 9.37 21.74 8.93
C ALA A 90 10.35 22.65 8.18
N TRP A 91 11.56 22.87 8.71
CA TRP A 91 12.61 23.62 8.02
C TRP A 91 13.05 22.95 6.71
N THR A 92 13.10 21.63 6.68
CA THR A 92 13.34 20.85 5.45
C THR A 92 12.26 21.18 4.42
N GLY A 93 10.98 21.09 4.77
CA GLY A 93 9.87 21.41 3.86
C GLY A 93 9.90 22.85 3.34
N ILE A 94 10.20 23.81 4.22
CA ILE A 94 10.38 25.22 3.86
C ILE A 94 11.54 25.38 2.85
N THR A 95 12.66 24.72 3.10
CA THR A 95 13.84 24.77 2.23
C THR A 95 13.54 24.18 0.85
N VAL A 96 12.82 23.06 0.78
CA VAL A 96 12.36 22.48 -0.50
C VAL A 96 11.49 23.48 -1.25
N PHE A 97 10.50 24.06 -0.57
CA PHE A 97 9.57 25.02 -1.18
C PHE A 97 10.30 26.23 -1.77
N PHE A 98 11.20 26.86 -1.01
CA PHE A 98 11.96 28.01 -1.49
C PHE A 98 12.96 27.65 -2.59
N THR A 99 13.56 26.45 -2.54
CA THR A 99 14.44 25.98 -3.61
C THR A 99 13.67 25.79 -4.92
N VAL A 100 12.50 25.15 -4.87
CA VAL A 100 11.62 24.97 -6.05
C VAL A 100 11.15 26.32 -6.58
N LEU A 101 10.73 27.23 -5.69
CA LEU A 101 10.31 28.58 -6.08
C LEU A 101 11.46 29.35 -6.76
N ALA A 102 12.68 29.28 -6.21
CA ALA A 102 13.86 29.91 -6.80
C ALA A 102 14.17 29.34 -8.19
N VAL A 103 14.08 28.01 -8.38
CA VAL A 103 14.25 27.38 -9.70
C VAL A 103 13.18 27.87 -10.68
N ILE A 104 11.92 27.95 -10.27
CA ILE A 104 10.82 28.46 -11.11
C ILE A 104 11.08 29.92 -11.50
N LEU A 105 11.49 30.76 -10.54
CA LEU A 105 11.78 32.18 -10.77
C LEU A 105 12.97 32.35 -11.72
N VAL A 106 14.08 31.62 -11.53
CA VAL A 106 15.22 31.63 -12.46
C VAL A 106 14.77 31.26 -13.86
N ARG A 107 13.93 30.23 -14.00
CA ARG A 107 13.44 29.78 -15.30
C ARG A 107 12.41 30.71 -15.96
N ARG A 108 11.71 31.53 -15.17
CA ARG A 108 10.75 32.53 -15.67
C ARG A 108 11.40 33.87 -15.99
N LEU A 109 12.42 34.29 -15.23
CA LEU A 109 13.05 35.60 -15.35
C LEU A 109 14.25 35.63 -16.31
N MET A 110 14.86 34.48 -16.60
CA MET A 110 16.02 34.41 -17.49
C MET A 110 15.68 33.72 -18.82
N ASP A 111 16.16 34.31 -19.92
CA ASP A 111 16.04 33.74 -21.24
C ASP A 111 16.74 32.37 -21.35
N PRO A 112 16.27 31.48 -22.24
CA PRO A 112 16.92 30.21 -22.51
C PRO A 112 18.37 30.40 -22.97
N GLY A 113 19.33 30.05 -22.11
CA GLY A 113 20.76 30.12 -22.40
C GLY A 113 21.62 29.43 -21.35
N ARG A 114 22.95 29.45 -21.56
CA ARG A 114 23.94 28.82 -20.66
C ARG A 114 23.90 29.40 -19.24
N TRP A 115 23.64 30.70 -19.12
CA TRP A 115 23.53 31.38 -17.82
C TRP A 115 22.30 30.96 -17.02
N ARG A 116 21.16 30.68 -17.68
CA ARG A 116 19.98 30.13 -17.01
C ARG A 116 20.26 28.73 -16.46
N MET A 117 20.99 27.90 -17.22
CA MET A 117 21.43 26.59 -16.73
C MET A 117 22.36 26.73 -15.53
N ALA A 118 23.39 27.57 -15.63
CA ALA A 118 24.33 27.80 -14.53
C ALA A 118 23.61 28.31 -13.26
N ALA A 119 22.73 29.31 -13.38
CA ALA A 119 21.95 29.82 -12.27
C ALA A 119 21.04 28.74 -11.65
N THR A 120 20.36 27.94 -12.48
CA THR A 120 19.52 26.82 -11.99
C THR A 120 20.36 25.80 -11.23
N THR A 121 21.53 25.42 -11.75
CA THR A 121 22.44 24.47 -11.09
C THR A 121 22.93 25.03 -9.76
N VAL A 122 23.32 26.31 -9.69
CA VAL A 122 23.74 26.96 -8.44
C VAL A 122 22.62 26.95 -7.41
N VAL A 123 21.39 27.30 -7.81
CA VAL A 123 20.22 27.26 -6.91
C VAL A 123 19.98 25.85 -6.38
N LEU A 124 20.09 24.81 -7.23
CA LEU A 124 19.92 23.43 -6.81
C LEU A 124 21.02 22.97 -5.84
N LEU A 125 22.28 23.34 -6.09
CA LEU A 125 23.40 22.99 -5.21
C LEU A 125 23.31 23.68 -3.85
N VAL A 126 22.95 24.98 -3.84
CA VAL A 126 22.73 25.73 -2.61
C VAL A 126 21.52 25.17 -1.87
N GLY A 127 20.41 24.94 -2.56
CA GLY A 127 19.20 24.35 -1.99
C GLY A 127 19.46 23.00 -1.35
N TRP A 128 20.19 22.10 -2.04
CA TRP A 128 20.61 20.81 -1.51
C TRP A 128 21.49 20.94 -0.26
N GLY A 129 22.47 21.85 -0.26
CA GLY A 129 23.33 22.08 0.91
C GLY A 129 22.57 22.61 2.12
N VAL A 130 21.58 23.48 1.92
CA VAL A 130 20.71 23.98 3.00
C VAL A 130 19.76 22.87 3.46
N LEU A 131 19.21 22.09 2.54
CA LEU A 131 18.29 20.98 2.83
C LEU A 131 18.93 19.97 3.78
N ASN A 132 20.12 19.46 3.42
CA ASN A 132 20.81 18.43 4.20
C ASN A 132 21.15 18.89 5.62
N ARG A 133 21.30 20.20 5.83
CA ARG A 133 21.57 20.74 7.17
C ARG A 133 20.42 20.54 8.16
N PHE A 134 19.20 20.37 7.66
CA PHE A 134 18.01 20.09 8.47
C PHE A 134 17.53 18.65 8.30
N PHE A 135 17.62 18.10 7.08
CA PHE A 135 17.10 16.77 6.78
C PHE A 135 17.92 15.65 7.41
N ASP A 136 19.24 15.64 7.25
CA ASP A 136 20.08 14.54 7.75
C ASP A 136 20.00 14.43 9.29
N PRO A 137 20.08 15.53 10.07
CA PRO A 137 19.91 15.46 11.52
C PRO A 137 18.50 15.02 11.93
N ALA A 138 17.46 15.43 11.20
CA ALA A 138 16.09 15.01 11.48
C ALA A 138 15.90 13.51 11.29
N VAL A 139 16.41 12.96 10.18
CA VAL A 139 16.36 11.52 9.87
C VAL A 139 17.08 10.71 10.94
N GLU A 140 18.31 11.10 11.29
CA GLU A 140 19.09 10.42 12.34
C GLU A 140 18.38 10.47 13.70
N ALA A 141 17.78 11.61 14.03
CA ALA A 141 16.99 11.77 15.26
C ALA A 141 15.77 10.85 15.28
N ILE A 142 14.97 10.79 14.20
CA ILE A 142 13.78 9.93 14.07
C ILE A 142 14.17 8.46 14.24
N GLU A 143 15.22 8.03 13.54
CA GLU A 143 15.66 6.64 13.55
C GLU A 143 16.21 6.22 14.92
N SER A 144 16.72 7.16 15.71
CA SER A 144 17.19 6.91 17.07
C SER A 144 16.07 6.66 18.09
N VAL A 145 14.81 7.00 17.77
CA VAL A 145 13.65 6.84 18.66
C VAL A 145 13.17 5.39 18.68
N ASP A 146 13.63 4.62 19.67
CA ASP A 146 13.37 3.18 19.83
C ASP A 146 13.48 2.42 18.49
N PRO A 147 14.71 2.23 17.98
CA PRO A 147 14.94 1.65 16.65
C PRO A 147 14.35 0.25 16.47
N ALA A 148 14.13 -0.47 17.57
CA ALA A 148 13.51 -1.78 17.58
C ALA A 148 11.99 -1.72 17.36
N ARG A 149 11.30 -0.71 17.90
CA ARG A 149 9.82 -0.64 17.88
C ARG A 149 9.23 0.46 17.02
N THR A 150 9.78 1.68 17.05
CA THR A 150 9.12 2.88 16.50
C THR A 150 10.01 3.77 15.64
N GLY A 151 11.24 3.36 15.27
CA GLY A 151 12.21 4.18 14.51
C GLY A 151 11.78 4.62 13.09
N PHE A 152 10.71 5.41 13.00
CA PHE A 152 10.13 6.13 11.87
C PHE A 152 9.07 7.12 12.42
N LEU A 153 8.53 8.03 11.60
CA LEU A 153 7.60 9.08 12.06
C LEU A 153 6.20 8.59 12.50
N GLY A 154 5.80 7.39 12.09
CA GLY A 154 4.41 6.94 12.23
C GLY A 154 3.50 7.47 11.11
N GLY A 155 2.20 7.42 11.35
CA GLY A 155 1.17 7.74 10.37
C GLY A 155 0.09 8.69 10.89
N LEU A 156 -1.09 8.62 10.27
CA LEU A 156 -2.24 9.50 10.55
C LEU A 156 -3.21 8.95 11.61
N ASP A 157 -2.98 7.75 12.14
CA ASP A 157 -3.88 7.06 13.10
C ASP A 157 -5.32 6.89 12.61
N LEU A 158 -5.52 6.75 11.30
CA LEU A 158 -6.85 6.57 10.71
C LEU A 158 -7.19 5.08 10.55
N PRO A 159 -8.48 4.72 10.51
CA PRO A 159 -8.88 3.33 10.29
C PRO A 159 -8.27 2.73 9.01
N VAL A 160 -7.76 1.50 9.10
CA VAL A 160 -7.04 0.85 7.98
C VAL A 160 -7.85 0.71 6.69
N LEU A 161 -9.18 0.71 6.80
CA LEU A 161 -10.08 0.73 5.64
C LEU A 161 -9.92 1.99 4.78
N LEU A 162 -9.52 3.12 5.36
CA LEU A 162 -9.19 4.35 4.62
C LEU A 162 -7.81 4.27 3.96
N GLY A 163 -6.91 3.46 4.51
CA GLY A 163 -5.60 3.18 3.94
C GLY A 163 -5.67 2.49 2.57
N TRP A 164 -6.68 1.65 2.34
CA TRP A 164 -6.85 0.94 1.06
C TRP A 164 -7.14 1.86 -0.14
N PRO A 165 -8.16 2.75 -0.10
CA PRO A 165 -8.37 3.71 -1.18
C PRO A 165 -7.23 4.72 -1.27
N ALA A 166 -6.63 5.14 -0.14
CA ALA A 166 -5.44 6.00 -0.16
C ALA A 166 -4.27 5.34 -0.92
N GLY A 167 -4.03 4.04 -0.70
CA GLY A 167 -3.04 3.27 -1.45
C GLY A 167 -3.39 3.12 -2.94
N GLY A 168 -4.67 2.90 -3.26
CA GLY A 168 -5.13 2.92 -4.65
C GLY A 168 -4.87 4.26 -5.34
N LEU A 169 -5.14 5.38 -4.66
CA LEU A 169 -4.88 6.73 -5.16
C LEU A 169 -3.39 7.03 -5.29
N ALA A 170 -2.57 6.63 -4.32
CA ALA A 170 -1.12 6.77 -4.38
C ALA A 170 -0.52 5.97 -5.55
N ALA A 171 -0.95 4.72 -5.73
CA ALA A 171 -0.56 3.90 -6.86
C ALA A 171 -1.03 4.49 -8.20
N ALA A 172 -2.25 5.04 -8.27
CA ALA A 172 -2.76 5.71 -9.46
C ALA A 172 -1.97 6.99 -9.81
N ALA A 173 -1.60 7.79 -8.80
CA ALA A 173 -0.78 8.98 -8.99
C ALA A 173 0.63 8.61 -9.50
N ALA A 174 1.26 7.61 -8.91
CA ALA A 174 2.54 7.09 -9.38
C ALA A 174 2.44 6.53 -10.81
N ALA A 175 1.40 5.74 -11.10
CA ALA A 175 1.16 5.17 -12.42
C ALA A 175 0.94 6.27 -13.48
N TRP A 176 0.22 7.34 -13.14
CA TRP A 176 0.03 8.48 -14.02
C TRP A 176 1.35 9.19 -14.35
N LEU A 177 2.20 9.42 -13.35
CA LEU A 177 3.54 10.01 -13.57
C LEU A 177 4.41 9.13 -14.46
N ILE A 178 4.44 7.82 -14.18
CA ILE A 178 5.21 6.83 -14.93
C ILE A 178 4.72 6.75 -16.37
N ALA A 179 3.40 6.71 -16.56
CA ALA A 179 2.79 6.67 -17.88
C ALA A 179 3.26 7.86 -18.73
N ARG A 180 3.30 9.08 -18.19
CA ARG A 180 3.77 10.27 -18.94
C ARG A 180 5.19 10.15 -19.48
N VAL A 181 6.07 9.46 -18.77
CA VAL A 181 7.47 9.25 -19.20
C VAL A 181 7.59 8.06 -20.15
N ALA A 182 6.74 7.04 -19.99
CA ALA A 182 6.75 5.82 -20.79
C ALA A 182 5.86 5.87 -22.06
N LEU A 183 5.11 6.96 -22.27
CA LEU A 183 4.27 7.16 -23.45
C LEU A 183 5.10 7.01 -24.74
N GLY A 184 4.66 6.11 -25.62
CA GLY A 184 5.30 5.86 -26.92
C GLY A 184 6.32 4.71 -26.96
N LEU A 185 6.57 4.02 -25.84
CA LEU A 185 7.37 2.80 -25.84
C LEU A 185 6.60 1.62 -26.45
N ARG A 186 7.29 0.76 -27.22
CA ARG A 186 6.72 -0.53 -27.65
C ARG A 186 6.58 -1.45 -26.43
N ALA A 187 5.66 -2.42 -26.49
CA ALA A 187 5.29 -3.28 -25.36
C ALA A 187 6.50 -3.87 -24.60
N ASP A 188 7.50 -4.40 -25.32
CA ASP A 188 8.69 -4.99 -24.70
C ASP A 188 9.54 -3.96 -23.95
N TYR A 189 9.66 -2.74 -24.49
CA TYR A 189 10.39 -1.66 -23.82
C TYR A 189 9.62 -1.07 -22.65
N LEU A 190 8.28 -1.01 -22.75
CA LEU A 190 7.42 -0.61 -21.63
C LEU A 190 7.61 -1.56 -20.45
N ALA A 191 7.68 -2.87 -20.72
CA ALA A 191 7.89 -3.89 -19.70
C ALA A 191 9.23 -3.71 -18.98
N ILE A 192 10.32 -3.54 -19.73
CA ILE A 192 11.65 -3.31 -19.16
C ILE A 192 11.68 -1.99 -18.35
N ALA A 193 11.09 -0.92 -18.90
CA ALA A 193 11.03 0.36 -18.22
C ALA A 193 10.25 0.28 -16.90
N THR A 194 9.09 -0.39 -16.90
CA THR A 194 8.27 -0.55 -15.69
C THR A 194 8.95 -1.40 -14.62
N LEU A 195 9.73 -2.43 -15.00
CA LEU A 195 10.56 -3.18 -14.06
C LEU A 195 11.62 -2.29 -13.42
N GLY A 196 12.35 -1.50 -14.21
CA GLY A 196 13.35 -0.58 -13.69
C GLY A 196 12.76 0.46 -12.73
N ILE A 197 11.58 1.01 -13.07
CA ILE A 197 10.88 1.96 -12.21
C ILE A 197 10.38 1.29 -10.93
N ALA A 198 9.86 0.06 -10.99
CA ALA A 198 9.43 -0.66 -9.80
C ALA A 198 10.59 -0.93 -8.84
N GLU A 199 11.76 -1.30 -9.36
CA GLU A 199 12.98 -1.46 -8.54
C GLU A 199 13.41 -0.12 -7.92
N MET A 200 13.31 1.00 -8.63
CA MET A 200 13.57 2.33 -8.06
C MET A 200 12.61 2.63 -6.91
N VAL A 201 11.31 2.39 -7.11
CA VAL A 201 10.28 2.60 -6.07
C VAL A 201 10.56 1.73 -4.85
N ILE A 202 10.85 0.44 -5.05
CA ILE A 202 11.17 -0.49 -3.96
C ILE A 202 12.47 -0.08 -3.26
N ALA A 203 13.47 0.40 -4.00
CA ALA A 203 14.73 0.88 -3.43
C ALA A 203 14.50 2.13 -2.56
N VAL A 204 13.73 3.11 -3.02
CA VAL A 204 13.36 4.28 -2.21
C VAL A 204 12.64 3.83 -0.94
N ILE A 205 11.60 3.01 -1.09
CA ILE A 205 10.84 2.45 0.03
C ILE A 205 11.72 1.79 1.07
N LYS A 206 12.74 1.03 0.64
CA LYS A 206 13.63 0.29 1.55
C LYS A 206 14.71 1.15 2.19
N ASN A 207 15.00 2.33 1.64
CA ASN A 207 16.06 3.22 2.12
C ASN A 207 15.51 4.41 2.92
N GLU A 208 14.25 4.80 2.72
CA GLU A 208 13.61 5.89 3.46
C GLU A 208 13.10 5.40 4.83
N ASP A 209 14.03 4.92 5.67
CA ASP A 209 13.77 4.31 6.98
C ASP A 209 12.94 5.22 7.90
N TRP A 210 13.27 6.52 7.96
CA TRP A 210 12.55 7.53 8.74
C TRP A 210 11.04 7.63 8.41
N LEU A 211 10.63 7.26 7.18
CA LEU A 211 9.25 7.39 6.72
C LEU A 211 8.54 6.04 6.64
N THR A 212 9.17 5.04 6.02
CA THR A 212 8.54 3.76 5.70
C THR A 212 8.91 2.65 6.68
N ARG A 213 9.90 2.90 7.54
CA ARG A 213 10.59 1.89 8.36
C ARG A 213 11.41 0.89 7.54
N GLY A 214 11.64 1.17 6.25
CA GLY A 214 12.51 0.41 5.36
C GLY A 214 12.13 -1.07 5.24
N VAL A 215 13.09 -1.94 5.58
CA VAL A 215 12.89 -3.40 5.61
C VAL A 215 12.36 -3.92 6.95
N ARG A 216 12.16 -3.05 7.95
CA ARG A 216 11.71 -3.43 9.29
C ARG A 216 10.17 -3.51 9.33
N ASN A 217 9.66 -4.47 10.10
CA ASN A 217 8.21 -4.70 10.18
C ASN A 217 7.50 -3.60 10.98
N VAL A 218 6.41 -3.08 10.41
CA VAL A 218 5.41 -2.30 11.13
C VAL A 218 4.38 -3.27 11.73
N THR A 219 4.11 -3.14 13.03
CA THR A 219 3.18 -4.04 13.76
C THR A 219 2.18 -3.23 14.56
N GLY A 220 1.12 -3.88 15.04
CA GLY A 220 0.10 -3.21 15.87
C GLY A 220 -0.93 -2.41 15.08
N LEU A 221 -1.09 -2.67 13.78
CA LEU A 221 -2.15 -2.05 13.00
C LEU A 221 -3.53 -2.56 13.44
N ASP A 222 -4.43 -1.62 13.72
CA ASP A 222 -5.81 -1.94 13.99
C ASP A 222 -6.47 -2.54 12.75
N ARG A 223 -6.99 -3.76 12.93
CA ARG A 223 -7.61 -4.51 11.84
C ARG A 223 -9.11 -4.20 11.77
N PRO A 224 -9.73 -4.27 10.59
CA PRO A 224 -11.11 -3.81 10.38
C PRO A 224 -12.17 -4.80 10.86
N VAL A 225 -11.76 -5.93 11.44
CA VAL A 225 -12.64 -6.99 11.93
C VAL A 225 -12.39 -7.23 13.42
N PRO A 226 -13.38 -7.74 14.17
CA PRO A 226 -13.25 -7.96 15.61
C PRO A 226 -12.05 -8.83 15.99
N TYR A 227 -11.53 -8.62 17.20
CA TYR A 227 -10.51 -9.48 17.80
C TYR A 227 -11.13 -10.75 18.38
N GLU A 228 -10.46 -11.89 18.22
CA GLU A 228 -10.93 -13.19 18.73
C GLU A 228 -11.16 -13.11 20.25
N VAL A 229 -10.23 -12.46 20.97
CA VAL A 229 -10.31 -12.24 22.42
C VAL A 229 -11.59 -11.48 22.80
N GLY A 230 -11.94 -10.44 22.04
CA GLY A 230 -13.16 -9.67 22.28
C GLY A 230 -14.43 -10.49 22.07
N LEU A 231 -14.45 -11.36 21.04
CA LEU A 231 -15.56 -12.28 20.80
C LEU A 231 -15.68 -13.32 21.91
N GLN A 232 -14.56 -13.89 22.34
CA GLN A 232 -14.51 -14.89 23.42
C GLN A 232 -15.01 -14.35 24.76
N GLN A 233 -14.81 -13.06 25.03
CA GLN A 233 -15.29 -12.39 26.25
C GLN A 233 -16.79 -12.11 26.24
N SER A 234 -17.45 -12.12 25.08
CA SER A 234 -18.87 -11.80 24.98
C SER A 234 -19.77 -12.99 25.36
N SER A 235 -20.67 -12.79 26.33
CA SER A 235 -21.58 -13.85 26.83
C SER A 235 -22.45 -14.43 25.73
N ARG A 236 -23.00 -13.57 24.86
CA ARG A 236 -23.80 -14.00 23.70
C ARG A 236 -23.04 -14.94 22.76
N PHE A 237 -21.74 -14.71 22.57
CA PHE A 237 -20.93 -15.56 21.69
C PHE A 237 -20.55 -16.87 22.39
N GLN A 238 -20.34 -16.86 23.71
CA GLN A 238 -20.17 -18.07 24.52
C GLN A 238 -21.39 -18.99 24.41
N GLU A 239 -22.60 -18.44 24.54
CA GLU A 239 -23.86 -19.19 24.39
C GLU A 239 -24.04 -19.75 22.98
N LEU A 240 -23.72 -18.96 21.95
CA LEU A 240 -23.77 -19.43 20.55
C LEU A 240 -22.79 -20.57 20.30
N ALA A 241 -21.54 -20.45 20.76
CA ALA A 241 -20.54 -21.50 20.63
C ALA A 241 -20.98 -22.80 21.34
N ALA A 242 -21.53 -22.66 22.55
CA ALA A 242 -22.09 -23.78 23.31
C ALA A 242 -23.27 -24.45 22.58
N SER A 243 -24.18 -23.66 21.99
CA SER A 243 -25.33 -24.18 21.23
C SER A 243 -24.92 -24.98 19.99
N LEU A 244 -23.81 -24.61 19.36
CA LEU A 244 -23.23 -25.31 18.21
C LEU A 244 -22.34 -26.49 18.61
N GLY A 245 -22.05 -26.65 19.90
CA GLY A 245 -21.12 -27.67 20.41
C GLY A 245 -19.67 -27.47 19.97
N ILE A 246 -19.28 -26.23 19.64
CA ILE A 246 -17.93 -25.89 19.15
C ILE A 246 -17.17 -25.17 20.26
N ASP A 247 -15.89 -25.50 20.42
CA ASP A 247 -14.98 -24.77 21.30
C ASP A 247 -14.93 -23.26 20.96
N ILE A 248 -14.84 -22.41 21.97
CA ILE A 248 -14.95 -20.97 21.81
C ILE A 248 -13.77 -20.35 21.05
N GLN A 249 -12.57 -20.91 21.19
CA GLN A 249 -11.38 -20.43 20.45
C GLN A 249 -11.54 -20.75 18.97
N THR A 250 -12.04 -21.95 18.67
CA THR A 250 -12.33 -22.38 17.30
C THR A 250 -13.47 -21.56 16.68
N ALA A 251 -14.56 -21.37 17.42
CA ALA A 251 -15.72 -20.60 16.96
C ALA A 251 -15.35 -19.13 16.67
N SER A 252 -14.59 -18.48 17.57
CA SER A 252 -14.15 -17.09 17.38
C SER A 252 -13.22 -16.95 16.18
N THR A 253 -12.29 -17.90 15.98
CA THR A 253 -11.40 -17.93 14.81
C THR A 253 -12.18 -18.10 13.50
N ILE A 254 -13.20 -18.96 13.47
CA ILE A 254 -14.08 -19.14 12.32
C ILE A 254 -14.86 -17.86 12.04
N ALA A 255 -15.45 -17.25 13.06
CA ALA A 255 -16.22 -16.01 12.93
C ALA A 255 -15.39 -14.86 12.34
N VAL A 256 -14.16 -14.64 12.86
CA VAL A 256 -13.26 -13.61 12.32
C VAL A 256 -12.90 -13.88 10.87
N LYS A 257 -12.62 -15.14 10.50
CA LYS A 257 -12.30 -15.49 9.11
C LYS A 257 -13.48 -15.32 8.16
N LEU A 258 -14.72 -15.54 8.64
CA LEU A 258 -15.93 -15.23 7.89
C LEU A 258 -16.13 -13.73 7.71
N CYS A 259 -15.83 -12.91 8.73
CA CYS A 259 -15.84 -11.45 8.59
C CYS A 259 -14.84 -10.98 7.52
N TYR A 260 -13.61 -11.52 7.52
CA TYR A 260 -12.65 -11.25 6.45
C TYR A 260 -13.15 -11.71 5.07
N ALA A 261 -13.75 -12.89 4.98
CA ALA A 261 -14.28 -13.39 3.71
C ALA A 261 -15.39 -12.49 3.17
N GLY A 262 -16.30 -12.04 4.03
CA GLY A 262 -17.33 -11.07 3.68
C GLY A 262 -16.74 -9.73 3.23
N LEU A 263 -15.75 -9.21 3.97
CA LEU A 263 -15.07 -7.95 3.66
C LEU A 263 -14.36 -8.01 2.30
N PHE A 264 -13.53 -9.03 2.05
CA PHE A 264 -12.82 -9.17 0.77
C PHE A 264 -13.76 -9.44 -0.40
N THR A 265 -14.85 -10.18 -0.17
CA THR A 265 -15.89 -10.38 -1.19
C THR A 265 -16.57 -9.06 -1.55
N ALA A 266 -16.91 -8.23 -0.55
CA ALA A 266 -17.51 -6.92 -0.78
C ALA A 266 -16.57 -5.99 -1.56
N VAL A 267 -15.27 -5.97 -1.20
CA VAL A 267 -14.24 -5.20 -1.92
C VAL A 267 -14.12 -5.69 -3.38
N LEU A 268 -13.99 -7.00 -3.58
CA LEU A 268 -13.89 -7.60 -4.91
C LEU A 268 -15.11 -7.28 -5.77
N ALA A 269 -16.32 -7.45 -5.22
CA ALA A 269 -17.56 -7.12 -5.91
C ALA A 269 -17.65 -5.63 -6.26
N GLY A 270 -17.27 -4.74 -5.33
CA GLY A 270 -17.21 -3.30 -5.57
C GLY A 270 -16.26 -2.95 -6.71
N LEU A 271 -15.04 -3.51 -6.71
CA LEU A 271 -14.06 -3.30 -7.78
C LEU A 271 -14.53 -3.85 -9.11
N LEU A 272 -15.16 -5.03 -9.13
CA LEU A 272 -15.75 -5.62 -10.34
C LEU A 272 -16.83 -4.71 -10.93
N VAL A 273 -17.75 -4.21 -10.10
CA VAL A 273 -18.82 -3.29 -10.55
C VAL A 273 -18.24 -2.00 -11.11
N LEU A 274 -17.21 -1.43 -10.46
CA LEU A 274 -16.54 -0.23 -10.97
C LEU A 274 -15.82 -0.49 -12.29
N ALA A 275 -15.13 -1.62 -12.42
CA ALA A 275 -14.43 -2.01 -13.64
C ALA A 275 -15.41 -2.25 -14.81
N GLU A 276 -16.53 -2.93 -14.56
CA GLU A 276 -17.57 -3.17 -15.56
C GLU A 276 -18.21 -1.84 -16.03
N LYS A 277 -18.52 -0.95 -15.08
CA LYS A 277 -19.02 0.40 -15.42
C LYS A 277 -18.03 1.20 -16.25
N ALA A 278 -16.73 1.15 -15.93
CA ALA A 278 -15.70 1.85 -16.68
C ALA A 278 -15.50 1.29 -18.10
N LEU A 279 -15.71 -0.02 -18.30
CA LEU A 279 -15.65 -0.64 -19.63
C LEU A 279 -16.84 -0.24 -20.52
N HIS A 280 -17.99 0.02 -19.91
CA HIS A 280 -19.24 0.35 -20.61
C HIS A 280 -19.58 1.84 -20.65
N SER A 281 -18.70 2.73 -20.16
CA SER A 281 -18.84 4.19 -20.26
C SER A 281 -18.13 4.73 -21.50
#